data_AF-A0A818YME1-F1
#
_entry.id   AF-A0A818YME1-F1
#
_cell.length_a   1.000
_cell.length_b   1.000
_cell.length_c   1.000
_cell.angle_alpha   90.00
_cell.angle_beta   90.00
_cell.angle_gamma   90.00
#
_symmetry.space_group_name_H-M   'P 1'
#
loop_
_entity.id
_entity.type
_entity.pdbx_description
1 polymer ?
#
loop_
_entity_poly.entity_id
_entity_poly.type
_entity_poly.pdbx_seq_one_letter_code
_entity_poly.pdbx_strand_id
1 'polypeptide(L)'
;MQEWSYLRGALVMLAGAGGGGAKILKFVIQKIEFIFQAIYPELAREIIAYPNLISVKIDYGFPGDLNPCSRLYYLFIGLFLVIQTSSSYKPSSIKNLGAFCANDTSHGYPNLNPIDQSQPRLINKVENGTLYQIGSGDDQIWLIHVYGNTGYDFGYAYGTLLRDQIHKVLPRAWTHFQQEIIDSLKDLKLPKWFENIIVNQGLDVALDFQNELVKKYTDEEIYNEMRGLADASQIDYKIVTRLHMLGEITRGRCSLYGLWGNVTLGGKTLQLRALDWDVDAGLQDYPVVTIYHPRTSKLGHAFANVAWAGYIGTLTGMSSLRLGISEIGVSFPDNTFGDESMSGLPFIFVERYILQYSETLDDALSFISDVRRTCHLILGVADGKLGTARMIQYSHSKVNFFDDQNLQPLADWHPRIPNAVYSGMDWLCPSRQYKLYRAIIDQYGQITPELSIKNITSIVKTGDLHVGVYDLTDNIMYVANARGTDEQGPKEAYNRQFVKIDLNIEFARQQ
;
A
#
# COMPACT_ATOMS: atom_id res chain seq x y z
N MET A 1 36.01 -13.91 -27.42
CA MET A 1 36.38 -15.27 -26.92
C MET A 1 37.89 -15.49 -26.79
N GLN A 2 38.74 -14.90 -27.65
CA GLN A 2 40.20 -15.12 -27.61
C GLN A 2 40.95 -14.35 -26.48
N GLU A 3 40.36 -13.29 -25.93
CA GLU A 3 40.93 -12.56 -24.78
C GLU A 3 40.65 -13.24 -23.41
N TRP A 4 39.70 -14.18 -23.37
CA TRP A 4 39.29 -14.87 -22.14
C TRP A 4 40.20 -16.04 -21.76
N SER A 5 40.92 -16.62 -22.72
CA SER A 5 41.93 -17.66 -22.45
C SER A 5 43.16 -17.10 -21.74
N TYR A 6 43.53 -15.85 -22.02
CA TYR A 6 44.61 -15.13 -21.32
C TYR A 6 44.23 -14.81 -19.86
N LEU A 7 42.99 -14.41 -19.61
CA LEU A 7 42.46 -14.16 -18.26
C LEU A 7 42.44 -15.42 -17.41
N ARG A 8 42.05 -16.56 -18.00
CA ARG A 8 42.07 -17.87 -17.32
C ARG A 8 43.49 -18.31 -16.98
N GLY A 9 44.46 -18.09 -17.89
CA GLY A 9 45.87 -18.38 -17.65
C GLY A 9 46.49 -17.51 -16.55
N ALA A 10 46.13 -16.22 -16.50
CA ALA A 10 46.59 -15.30 -15.47
C ALA A 10 46.03 -15.62 -14.07
N LEU A 11 44.76 -16.05 -14.00
CA LEU A 11 44.11 -16.48 -12.75
C LEU A 11 44.70 -17.77 -12.18
N VAL A 12 45.13 -18.70 -13.05
CA VAL A 12 45.81 -19.94 -12.62
C VAL A 12 47.24 -19.65 -12.14
N MET A 13 47.96 -18.69 -12.73
CA MET A 13 49.28 -18.26 -12.23
C MET A 13 49.20 -17.50 -10.89
N LEU A 14 48.11 -16.77 -10.63
CA LEU A 14 47.90 -16.01 -9.38
C LEU A 14 47.65 -16.91 -8.15
N ALA A 15 47.21 -18.15 -8.35
CA ALA A 15 47.07 -19.13 -7.26
C ALA A 15 48.41 -19.71 -6.78
N GLY A 16 49.53 -19.43 -7.48
CA GLY A 16 50.83 -20.05 -7.22
C GLY A 16 51.98 -19.11 -6.80
N ALA A 17 51.83 -17.79 -6.81
CA ALA A 17 52.96 -16.87 -6.57
C ALA A 17 52.67 -15.81 -5.50
N GLY A 18 53.39 -15.88 -4.39
CA GLY A 18 53.40 -14.86 -3.35
C GLY A 18 53.92 -13.51 -3.84
N GLY A 19 53.45 -12.43 -3.18
CA GLY A 19 54.05 -11.09 -3.21
C GLY A 19 53.61 -10.12 -4.31
N GLY A 20 53.14 -10.58 -5.47
CA GLY A 20 52.81 -9.72 -6.63
C GLY A 20 51.33 -9.35 -6.82
N GLY A 21 50.41 -9.99 -6.10
CA GLY A 21 48.97 -9.98 -6.40
C GLY A 21 48.26 -8.62 -6.28
N ALA A 22 48.75 -7.71 -5.44
CA ALA A 22 48.05 -6.45 -5.15
C ALA A 22 48.03 -5.46 -6.33
N LYS A 23 49.09 -5.39 -7.15
CA LYS A 23 49.15 -4.47 -8.30
C LYS A 23 48.31 -4.97 -9.49
N ILE A 24 48.27 -6.29 -9.69
CA ILE A 24 47.49 -6.92 -10.76
C ILE A 24 46.00 -6.89 -10.40
N LEU A 25 45.64 -7.11 -9.14
CA LEU A 25 44.26 -6.98 -8.65
C LEU A 25 43.73 -5.54 -8.84
N LYS A 26 44.56 -4.53 -8.56
CA LYS A 26 44.19 -3.12 -8.78
C LYS A 26 43.91 -2.80 -10.27
N PHE A 27 44.71 -3.38 -11.17
CA PHE A 27 44.54 -3.22 -12.62
C PHE A 27 43.28 -3.92 -13.15
N VAL A 28 42.96 -5.11 -12.62
CA VAL A 28 41.74 -5.86 -12.98
C VAL A 28 40.48 -5.14 -12.48
N ILE A 29 40.51 -4.60 -11.25
CA ILE A 29 39.41 -3.80 -10.69
C ILE A 29 39.15 -2.56 -11.56
N GLN A 30 40.19 -1.80 -11.92
CA GLN A 30 40.05 -0.61 -12.77
C GLN A 30 39.46 -0.91 -14.15
N LYS A 31 39.79 -2.06 -14.75
CA LYS A 31 39.20 -2.48 -16.03
C LYS A 31 37.74 -2.92 -15.88
N ILE A 32 37.36 -3.56 -14.77
CA ILE A 32 35.98 -3.96 -14.50
C ILE A 32 35.11 -2.72 -14.22
N GLU A 33 35.60 -1.74 -13.45
CA GLU A 33 34.91 -0.46 -13.22
C GLU A 33 34.67 0.30 -14.53
N PHE A 34 35.66 0.34 -15.43
CA PHE A 34 35.55 0.99 -16.72
C PHE A 34 34.51 0.30 -17.64
N ILE A 35 34.49 -1.03 -17.67
CA ILE A 35 33.50 -1.80 -18.45
C ILE A 35 32.10 -1.65 -17.85
N PHE A 36 31.97 -1.63 -16.51
CA PHE A 36 30.69 -1.47 -15.84
C PHE A 36 30.10 -0.06 -16.04
N GLN A 37 30.92 0.99 -15.95
CA GLN A 37 30.51 2.38 -16.26
C GLN A 37 30.13 2.57 -17.73
N ALA A 38 30.74 1.83 -18.65
CA ALA A 38 30.42 1.89 -20.08
C ALA A 38 29.11 1.18 -20.44
N ILE A 39 28.72 0.13 -19.69
CA ILE A 39 27.53 -0.67 -19.99
C ILE A 39 26.31 -0.20 -19.17
N TYR A 40 26.51 0.28 -17.93
CA TYR A 40 25.44 0.72 -17.02
C TYR A 40 25.76 2.05 -16.32
N PRO A 41 25.79 3.18 -17.06
CA PRO A 41 26.28 4.47 -16.55
C PRO A 41 25.39 5.08 -15.45
N GLU A 42 24.08 4.84 -15.46
CA GLU A 42 23.12 5.35 -14.47
C GLU A 42 23.31 4.66 -13.10
N LEU A 43 23.36 3.32 -13.09
CA LEU A 43 23.57 2.50 -11.88
C LEU A 43 24.96 2.78 -11.24
N ALA A 44 25.98 3.03 -12.07
CA ALA A 44 27.30 3.37 -11.58
C ALA A 44 27.34 4.75 -10.88
N ARG A 45 26.57 5.74 -11.34
CA ARG A 45 26.46 7.05 -10.67
C ARG A 45 25.79 6.94 -9.31
N GLU A 46 24.74 6.12 -9.20
CA GLU A 46 24.04 5.90 -7.94
C GLU A 46 24.93 5.20 -6.90
N ILE A 47 25.68 4.16 -7.28
CA ILE A 47 26.56 3.44 -6.34
C ILE A 47 27.75 4.30 -5.87
N ILE A 48 28.33 5.11 -6.76
CA ILE A 48 29.48 5.98 -6.44
C ILE A 48 29.09 7.16 -5.53
N ALA A 49 27.83 7.61 -5.59
CA ALA A 49 27.33 8.70 -4.75
C ALA A 49 27.16 8.32 -3.26
N TYR A 50 27.25 7.03 -2.90
CA TYR A 50 27.02 6.56 -1.53
C TYR A 50 28.16 5.64 -1.02
N PRO A 51 29.37 6.18 -0.72
CA PRO A 51 30.51 5.39 -0.26
C PRO A 51 30.30 4.68 1.09
N ASN A 52 29.26 5.05 1.85
CA ASN A 52 28.94 4.46 3.17
C ASN A 52 28.14 3.15 3.09
N LEU A 53 27.66 2.72 1.90
CA LEU A 53 27.02 1.41 1.71
C LEU A 53 28.00 0.24 1.94
N ILE A 54 29.31 0.48 1.92
CA ILE A 54 30.36 -0.53 2.15
C ILE A 54 30.66 -0.71 3.65
N SER A 55 30.15 0.18 4.52
CA SER A 55 30.38 0.12 5.97
C SER A 55 29.10 -0.14 6.76
N VAL A 56 28.35 -1.18 6.41
CA VAL A 56 27.41 -1.78 7.37
C VAL A 56 28.22 -2.75 8.23
N LYS A 57 28.45 -2.38 9.49
CA LYS A 57 28.87 -3.33 10.53
C LYS A 57 27.73 -4.31 10.73
N ILE A 58 27.84 -5.45 10.07
CA ILE A 58 26.96 -6.59 10.29
C ILE A 58 27.46 -7.30 11.55
N ASP A 59 26.85 -7.00 12.70
CA ASP A 59 26.99 -7.81 13.91
C ASP A 59 26.07 -9.04 13.78
N TYR A 60 26.55 -10.06 13.07
CA TYR A 60 26.11 -11.43 13.33
C TYR A 60 27.18 -12.08 14.20
N GLY A 61 26.76 -12.59 15.36
CA GLY A 61 27.55 -13.50 16.15
C GLY A 61 27.83 -14.77 15.35
N PHE A 62 28.99 -14.83 14.71
CA PHE A 62 29.65 -16.03 14.24
C PHE A 62 31.14 -15.94 14.59
N PRO A 63 31.78 -17.07 14.95
CA PRO A 63 33.14 -17.08 15.47
C PRO A 63 34.13 -16.54 14.41
N GLY A 64 35.12 -15.78 14.90
CA GLY A 64 36.09 -15.05 14.07
C GLY A 64 36.88 -15.92 13.10
N ASP A 65 37.34 -15.24 12.03
CA ASP A 65 38.22 -15.68 10.95
C ASP A 65 37.56 -16.28 9.69
N LEU A 66 37.11 -15.40 8.78
CA LEU A 66 37.00 -15.71 7.35
C LEU A 66 37.84 -14.73 6.51
N ASN A 67 38.70 -15.28 5.65
CA ASN A 67 39.67 -14.59 4.80
C ASN A 67 38.99 -13.82 3.62
N PRO A 68 39.56 -12.70 3.15
CA PRO A 68 39.10 -11.93 1.97
C PRO A 68 38.76 -12.74 0.70
N CYS A 69 39.30 -13.94 0.49
CA CYS A 69 38.90 -14.83 -0.61
C CYS A 69 37.42 -15.27 -0.54
N SER A 70 36.83 -15.37 0.64
CA SER A 70 35.43 -15.78 0.84
C SER A 70 34.44 -14.68 0.40
N ARG A 71 34.82 -13.41 0.50
CA ARG A 71 34.01 -12.26 0.03
C ARG A 71 33.99 -12.16 -1.50
N LEU A 72 35.08 -12.54 -2.16
CA LEU A 72 35.14 -12.63 -3.62
C LEU A 72 34.33 -13.80 -4.19
N TYR A 73 34.20 -14.90 -3.45
CA TYR A 73 33.37 -16.06 -3.86
C TYR A 73 31.89 -15.67 -4.06
N TYR A 74 31.34 -14.85 -3.17
CA TYR A 74 29.96 -14.34 -3.31
C TYR A 74 29.80 -13.34 -4.45
N LEU A 75 30.82 -12.52 -4.73
CA LEU A 75 30.84 -11.61 -5.88
C LEU A 75 30.90 -12.37 -7.23
N PHE A 76 31.58 -13.53 -7.26
CA PHE A 76 31.68 -14.40 -8.43
C PHE A 76 30.42 -15.26 -8.68
N ILE A 77 29.72 -15.70 -7.63
CA ILE A 77 28.42 -16.40 -7.77
C ILE A 77 27.36 -15.47 -8.38
N GLY A 78 27.36 -14.19 -8.00
CA GLY A 78 26.50 -13.17 -8.63
C GLY A 78 26.78 -12.97 -10.12
N LEU A 79 28.00 -13.22 -10.59
CA LEU A 79 28.39 -13.10 -12.00
C LEU A 79 28.04 -14.34 -12.84
N PHE A 80 28.01 -15.55 -12.22
CA PHE A 80 27.80 -16.82 -12.92
C PHE A 80 26.32 -17.12 -13.21
N LEU A 81 25.40 -16.59 -12.38
CA LEU A 81 23.95 -16.80 -12.51
C LEU A 81 23.30 -16.02 -13.67
N VAL A 82 24.05 -15.13 -14.35
CA VAL A 82 23.58 -14.38 -15.52
C VAL A 82 23.48 -15.25 -16.78
N ILE A 83 24.07 -16.45 -16.81
CA ILE A 83 24.25 -17.22 -18.07
C ILE A 83 23.30 -18.42 -18.24
N GLN A 84 22.52 -18.82 -17.24
CA GLN A 84 21.56 -19.92 -17.42
C GLN A 84 20.19 -19.55 -16.88
N THR A 85 19.21 -19.42 -17.76
CA THR A 85 18.18 -20.47 -17.92
C THR A 85 17.12 -20.06 -18.93
N SER A 86 16.90 -20.94 -19.90
CA SER A 86 15.76 -20.97 -20.81
C SER A 86 14.92 -22.21 -20.51
N SER A 87 13.58 -22.06 -20.56
CA SER A 87 12.54 -23.11 -20.53
C SER A 87 12.36 -23.82 -19.17
N SER A 88 11.16 -24.08 -18.64
CA SER A 88 9.90 -24.53 -19.26
C SER A 88 8.68 -24.20 -18.36
N TYR A 89 7.49 -24.16 -18.95
CA TYR A 89 6.21 -23.74 -18.35
C TYR A 89 5.22 -24.91 -18.19
N LYS A 90 4.48 -24.92 -17.08
CA LYS A 90 3.16 -25.56 -16.93
C LYS A 90 2.28 -24.65 -16.04
N PRO A 91 0.96 -24.51 -16.33
CA PRO A 91 0.10 -23.61 -15.59
C PRO A 91 -0.56 -24.31 -14.39
N SER A 92 -0.58 -23.65 -13.25
CA SER A 92 -1.50 -23.94 -12.15
C SER A 92 -1.94 -22.64 -11.48
N SER A 93 -3.27 -22.47 -11.36
CA SER A 93 -4.00 -21.60 -10.43
C SER A 93 -3.39 -20.22 -10.14
N ILE A 94 -3.77 -19.23 -10.95
CA ILE A 94 -3.39 -17.83 -10.80
C ILE A 94 -4.20 -17.19 -9.66
N LYS A 95 -3.59 -16.99 -8.49
CA LYS A 95 -4.00 -15.96 -7.51
C LYS A 95 -3.01 -14.81 -7.65
N ASN A 96 -3.50 -13.61 -7.96
CA ASN A 96 -2.71 -12.47 -8.41
C ASN A 96 -2.85 -11.31 -7.42
N LEU A 97 -1.75 -10.90 -6.80
CA LEU A 97 -1.70 -9.84 -5.78
C LEU A 97 -1.90 -8.40 -6.32
N GLY A 98 -1.78 -8.18 -7.64
CA GLY A 98 -1.91 -6.87 -8.29
C GLY A 98 -3.25 -6.59 -8.99
N ALA A 99 -3.52 -5.32 -9.33
CA ALA A 99 -4.65 -4.88 -10.15
C ALA A 99 -4.68 -5.60 -11.51
N PHE A 100 -5.75 -6.33 -11.83
CA PHE A 100 -5.86 -7.05 -13.10
C PHE A 100 -7.30 -7.05 -13.61
N CYS A 101 -7.47 -6.86 -14.92
CA CYS A 101 -8.74 -6.84 -15.64
C CYS A 101 -9.20 -8.24 -16.08
N ALA A 102 -9.31 -9.18 -15.13
CA ALA A 102 -9.81 -10.53 -15.38
C ALA A 102 -11.24 -10.64 -14.88
N ASN A 103 -12.01 -11.45 -15.59
CA ASN A 103 -13.35 -11.88 -15.24
C ASN A 103 -14.34 -10.72 -15.19
N ASP A 104 -14.83 -10.34 -16.37
CA ASP A 104 -16.14 -9.73 -16.52
C ASP A 104 -17.19 -10.71 -15.95
N THR A 105 -17.43 -10.58 -14.65
CA THR A 105 -18.50 -11.33 -13.98
C THR A 105 -19.80 -10.59 -14.18
N SER A 106 -20.90 -11.36 -14.24
CA SER A 106 -22.26 -10.83 -14.25
C SER A 106 -22.45 -9.72 -13.20
N HIS A 107 -23.41 -8.83 -13.44
CA HIS A 107 -23.84 -7.89 -12.41
C HIS A 107 -24.11 -8.64 -11.09
N GLY A 108 -23.69 -8.04 -9.99
CA GLY A 108 -24.10 -8.49 -8.67
C GLY A 108 -25.57 -8.20 -8.44
N TYR A 109 -26.02 -8.45 -7.21
CA TYR A 109 -27.38 -8.17 -6.77
C TYR A 109 -27.34 -7.04 -5.73
N PRO A 110 -28.45 -6.32 -5.54
CA PRO A 110 -28.46 -5.26 -4.54
C PRO A 110 -28.13 -5.77 -3.14
N ASN A 111 -27.30 -5.05 -2.40
CA ASN A 111 -27.07 -5.33 -0.98
C ASN A 111 -28.28 -4.86 -0.17
N LEU A 112 -29.05 -5.81 0.36
CA LEU A 112 -30.28 -5.55 1.11
C LEU A 112 -30.08 -5.59 2.63
N ASN A 113 -28.85 -5.77 3.11
CA ASN A 113 -28.58 -5.76 4.54
C ASN A 113 -28.88 -4.36 5.10
N PRO A 114 -29.54 -4.25 6.27
CA PRO A 114 -29.72 -2.96 6.92
C PRO A 114 -28.35 -2.43 7.33
N ILE A 115 -28.14 -1.12 7.24
CA ILE A 115 -26.92 -0.48 7.76
C ILE A 115 -27.00 -0.48 9.28
N ASP A 116 -25.95 -0.98 9.95
CA ASP A 116 -25.84 -0.94 11.40
C ASP A 116 -25.56 0.49 11.88
N GLN A 117 -26.33 0.93 12.86
CA GLN A 117 -26.22 2.24 13.50
C GLN A 117 -26.16 2.11 15.03
N SER A 118 -25.75 0.93 15.51
CA SER A 118 -25.62 0.69 16.95
C SER A 118 -24.54 1.59 17.54
N GLN A 119 -24.74 2.00 18.79
CA GLN A 119 -23.79 2.86 19.48
C GLN A 119 -22.50 2.09 19.79
N PRO A 120 -21.31 2.71 19.66
CA PRO A 120 -20.05 2.07 20.02
C PRO A 120 -20.06 1.57 21.47
N ARG A 121 -19.76 0.28 21.66
CA ARG A 121 -19.67 -0.34 22.97
C ARG A 121 -18.24 -0.28 23.48
N LEU A 122 -17.99 0.41 24.60
CA LEU A 122 -16.68 0.47 25.22
C LEU A 122 -16.24 -0.93 25.68
N ILE A 123 -15.03 -1.32 25.30
CA ILE A 123 -14.41 -2.61 25.62
C ILE A 123 -13.27 -2.43 26.62
N ASN A 124 -12.37 -1.47 26.35
CA ASN A 124 -11.20 -1.24 27.20
C ASN A 124 -10.72 0.21 27.11
N LYS A 125 -9.96 0.66 28.11
CA LYS A 125 -9.35 2.00 28.17
C LYS A 125 -7.97 1.91 28.82
N VAL A 126 -7.00 2.58 28.23
CA VAL A 126 -5.62 2.69 28.73
C VAL A 126 -5.20 4.16 28.70
N GLU A 127 -3.99 4.45 29.19
CA GLU A 127 -3.38 5.73 28.88
C GLU A 127 -3.25 5.89 27.37
N ASN A 128 -3.67 7.06 26.87
CA ASN A 128 -3.61 7.46 25.47
C ASN A 128 -4.48 6.64 24.52
N GLY A 129 -5.44 5.84 25.02
CA GLY A 129 -6.39 5.19 24.11
C GLY A 129 -7.63 4.55 24.73
N THR A 130 -8.64 4.37 23.89
CA THR A 130 -9.90 3.68 24.21
C THR A 130 -10.29 2.75 23.07
N LEU A 131 -10.71 1.53 23.40
CA LEU A 131 -11.17 0.53 22.45
C LEU A 131 -12.68 0.31 22.60
N TYR A 132 -13.38 0.37 21.48
CA TYR A 132 -14.79 0.10 21.33
C TYR A 132 -15.01 -1.03 20.33
N GLN A 133 -16.21 -1.58 20.35
CA GLN A 133 -16.73 -2.43 19.30
C GLN A 133 -17.96 -1.76 18.68
N ILE A 134 -17.99 -1.73 17.35
CA ILE A 134 -19.10 -1.20 16.53
C ILE A 134 -19.63 -2.31 15.63
N GLY A 135 -20.84 -2.15 15.11
CA GLY A 135 -21.54 -3.19 14.35
C GLY A 135 -22.19 -4.23 15.25
N SER A 136 -22.89 -5.18 14.62
CA SER A 136 -23.62 -6.24 15.31
C SER A 136 -23.40 -7.60 14.68
N GLY A 137 -23.65 -8.66 15.47
CA GLY A 137 -23.47 -10.04 15.03
C GLY A 137 -22.05 -10.33 14.57
N ASP A 138 -21.94 -10.93 13.37
CA ASP A 138 -20.67 -11.29 12.75
C ASP A 138 -20.04 -10.13 11.97
N ASP A 139 -20.71 -8.98 11.82
CA ASP A 139 -20.23 -7.83 11.04
C ASP A 139 -19.66 -6.74 11.97
N GLN A 140 -18.96 -7.17 13.03
CA GLN A 140 -18.37 -6.28 14.03
C GLN A 140 -16.98 -5.79 13.65
N ILE A 141 -16.69 -4.53 13.97
CA ILE A 141 -15.41 -3.88 13.69
C ILE A 141 -14.87 -3.27 14.99
N TRP A 142 -13.56 -3.33 15.20
CA TRP A 142 -12.90 -2.64 16.30
C TRP A 142 -12.83 -1.15 15.98
N LEU A 143 -13.30 -0.30 16.89
CA LEU A 143 -13.12 1.15 16.82
C LEU A 143 -12.17 1.56 17.93
N ILE A 144 -10.98 2.04 17.57
CA ILE A 144 -9.96 2.45 18.53
C ILE A 144 -9.68 3.94 18.39
N HIS A 145 -9.61 4.63 19.53
CA HIS A 145 -9.16 6.02 19.59
C HIS A 145 -7.78 6.03 20.23
N VAL A 146 -6.83 6.71 19.60
CA VAL A 146 -5.47 6.88 20.11
C VAL A 146 -5.12 8.36 20.20
N TYR A 147 -4.55 8.77 21.33
CA TYR A 147 -4.21 10.15 21.66
C TYR A 147 -2.70 10.24 21.87
N GLY A 148 -2.04 11.31 21.47
CA GLY A 148 -0.58 11.31 21.53
C GLY A 148 0.07 12.67 21.32
N ASN A 149 1.21 12.86 21.98
CA ASN A 149 2.15 13.95 21.70
C ASN A 149 3.25 13.51 20.72
N THR A 150 3.47 12.21 20.60
CA THR A 150 4.40 11.57 19.66
C THR A 150 3.71 10.42 18.91
N GLY A 151 4.29 9.99 17.79
CA GLY A 151 3.84 8.76 17.13
C GLY A 151 3.92 7.53 18.04
N TYR A 152 4.94 7.48 18.93
CA TYR A 152 5.09 6.39 19.90
C TYR A 152 3.89 6.27 20.83
N ASP A 153 3.31 7.39 21.29
CA ASP A 153 2.12 7.38 22.15
C ASP A 153 0.94 6.70 21.46
N PHE A 154 0.70 7.02 20.17
CA PHE A 154 -0.33 6.38 19.37
C PHE A 154 -0.08 4.88 19.27
N GLY A 155 1.14 4.50 18.89
CA GLY A 155 1.53 3.12 18.71
C GLY A 155 1.41 2.31 19.99
N TYR A 156 1.87 2.86 21.13
CA TYR A 156 1.86 2.17 22.40
C TYR A 156 0.45 1.92 22.92
N ALA A 157 -0.44 2.93 22.81
CA ALA A 157 -1.85 2.76 23.15
C ALA A 157 -2.53 1.74 22.23
N TYR A 158 -2.30 1.83 20.92
CA TYR A 158 -2.81 0.89 19.93
C TYR A 158 -2.38 -0.55 20.22
N GLY A 159 -1.07 -0.77 20.36
CA GLY A 159 -0.47 -2.08 20.59
C GLY A 159 -0.88 -2.68 21.93
N THR A 160 -1.15 -1.86 22.95
CA THR A 160 -1.68 -2.33 24.24
C THR A 160 -3.13 -2.79 24.11
N LEU A 161 -3.99 -2.01 23.45
CA LEU A 161 -5.42 -2.29 23.35
C LEU A 161 -5.72 -3.47 22.42
N LEU A 162 -4.95 -3.64 21.35
CA LEU A 162 -5.16 -4.67 20.33
C LEU A 162 -4.13 -5.81 20.39
N ARG A 163 -3.40 -5.97 21.51
CA ARG A 163 -2.33 -6.96 21.64
C ARG A 163 -2.77 -8.35 21.17
N ASP A 164 -3.89 -8.85 21.68
CA ASP A 164 -4.36 -10.20 21.38
C ASP A 164 -4.73 -10.38 19.90
N GLN A 165 -5.34 -9.36 19.29
CA GLN A 165 -5.70 -9.35 17.88
C GLN A 165 -4.44 -9.32 17.00
N ILE A 166 -3.48 -8.46 17.35
CA ILE A 166 -2.19 -8.31 16.67
C ILE A 166 -1.42 -9.64 16.65
N HIS A 167 -1.35 -10.35 17.79
CA HIS A 167 -0.66 -11.64 17.88
C HIS A 167 -1.30 -12.74 17.03
N LYS A 168 -2.60 -12.65 16.76
CA LYS A 168 -3.31 -13.62 15.91
C LYS A 168 -3.17 -13.30 14.43
N VAL A 169 -3.28 -12.01 14.07
CA VAL A 169 -3.34 -11.60 12.66
C VAL A 169 -1.97 -11.47 12.01
N LEU A 170 -1.00 -10.83 12.66
CA LEU A 170 0.25 -10.45 12.00
C LEU A 170 1.10 -11.65 11.56
N PRO A 171 1.34 -12.70 12.39
CA PRO A 171 2.11 -13.86 11.96
C PRO A 171 1.44 -14.64 10.82
N ARG A 172 0.10 -14.74 10.85
CA ARG A 172 -0.70 -15.39 9.82
C ARG A 172 -0.60 -14.61 8.51
N ALA A 173 -0.87 -13.31 8.55
CA ALA A 173 -0.80 -12.43 7.39
C ALA A 173 0.61 -12.41 6.78
N TRP A 174 1.64 -12.29 7.61
CA TRP A 174 3.04 -12.35 7.17
C TRP A 174 3.35 -13.66 6.44
N THR A 175 3.01 -14.80 7.02
CA THR A 175 3.25 -16.12 6.42
C THR A 175 2.51 -16.26 5.09
N HIS A 176 1.25 -15.82 5.04
CA HIS A 176 0.43 -15.86 3.82
C HIS A 176 1.01 -14.98 2.71
N PHE A 177 1.29 -13.70 2.99
CA PHE A 177 1.86 -12.80 1.99
C PHE A 177 3.24 -13.22 1.53
N GLN A 178 4.06 -13.76 2.44
CA GLN A 178 5.35 -14.31 2.06
C GLN A 178 5.19 -15.44 1.04
N GLN A 179 4.26 -16.36 1.27
CA GLN A 179 3.99 -17.46 0.34
C GLN A 179 3.44 -16.95 -0.99
N GLU A 180 2.41 -16.11 -0.97
CA GLU A 180 1.77 -15.59 -2.19
C GLU A 180 2.74 -14.76 -3.05
N ILE A 181 3.61 -13.95 -2.44
CA ILE A 181 4.63 -13.17 -3.17
C ILE A 181 5.67 -14.10 -3.81
N ILE A 182 6.11 -15.13 -3.10
CA ILE A 182 7.07 -16.10 -3.64
C ILE A 182 6.45 -16.86 -4.82
N ASP A 183 5.20 -17.31 -4.68
CA ASP A 183 4.50 -18.07 -5.71
C ASP A 183 4.17 -17.21 -6.95
N SER A 184 3.85 -15.94 -6.73
CA SER A 184 3.47 -14.98 -7.78
C SER A 184 4.62 -14.09 -8.24
N LEU A 185 5.87 -14.38 -7.85
CA LEU A 185 7.00 -13.45 -8.02
C LEU A 185 7.20 -13.01 -9.47
N LYS A 186 7.00 -13.94 -10.41
CA LYS A 186 7.14 -13.69 -11.84
C LYS A 186 6.10 -12.71 -12.39
N ASP A 187 4.95 -12.60 -11.72
CA ASP A 187 3.80 -11.79 -12.15
C ASP A 187 3.83 -10.37 -11.57
N LEU A 188 4.60 -10.13 -10.49
CA LEU A 188 4.67 -8.83 -9.78
C LEU A 188 5.44 -7.73 -10.53
N LYS A 189 5.95 -7.98 -11.74
CA LYS A 189 6.71 -7.02 -12.60
C LYS A 189 7.73 -6.16 -11.82
N LEU A 190 8.41 -6.77 -10.84
CA LEU A 190 9.36 -6.05 -10.00
C LEU A 190 10.66 -5.74 -10.76
N PRO A 191 11.41 -4.69 -10.35
CA PRO A 191 12.76 -4.48 -10.86
C PRO A 191 13.61 -5.73 -10.67
N LYS A 192 14.36 -6.13 -11.72
CA LYS A 192 15.11 -7.40 -11.72
C LYS A 192 16.11 -7.52 -10.57
N TRP A 193 16.70 -6.40 -10.14
CA TRP A 193 17.59 -6.39 -8.98
C TRP A 193 16.86 -6.76 -7.68
N PHE A 194 15.59 -6.35 -7.51
CA PHE A 194 14.78 -6.62 -6.33
C PHE A 194 14.25 -8.06 -6.33
N GLU A 195 13.76 -8.52 -7.49
CA GLU A 195 13.40 -9.93 -7.71
C GLU A 195 14.57 -10.86 -7.36
N ASN A 196 15.80 -10.51 -7.77
CA ASN A 196 16.99 -11.28 -7.44
C ASN A 196 17.29 -11.31 -5.94
N ILE A 197 16.99 -10.25 -5.17
CA ILE A 197 17.14 -10.29 -3.71
C ILE A 197 16.12 -11.28 -3.12
N ILE A 198 14.86 -11.23 -3.56
CA ILE A 198 13.83 -12.16 -3.08
C ILE A 198 14.24 -13.62 -3.36
N VAL A 199 14.66 -13.92 -4.59
CA VAL A 199 15.04 -15.29 -5.00
C VAL A 199 16.28 -15.80 -4.25
N ASN A 200 17.30 -14.96 -4.07
CA ASN A 200 18.59 -15.41 -3.55
C ASN A 200 18.76 -15.25 -2.03
N GLN A 201 18.05 -14.28 -1.42
CA GLN A 201 18.22 -13.89 -0.02
C GLN A 201 16.93 -13.97 0.81
N GLY A 202 15.76 -14.00 0.17
CA GLY A 202 14.47 -14.06 0.83
C GLY A 202 13.72 -12.72 0.82
N LEU A 203 12.39 -12.81 0.97
CA LEU A 203 11.50 -11.66 0.98
C LEU A 203 11.79 -10.71 2.16
N ASP A 204 12.18 -11.25 3.30
CA ASP A 204 12.44 -10.49 4.51
C ASP A 204 13.67 -9.57 4.35
N VAL A 205 14.72 -10.05 3.68
CA VAL A 205 15.89 -9.25 3.30
C VAL A 205 15.52 -8.20 2.25
N ALA A 206 14.67 -8.55 1.29
CA ALA A 206 14.20 -7.61 0.27
C ALA A 206 13.40 -6.45 0.91
N LEU A 207 12.53 -6.74 1.87
CA LEU A 207 11.74 -5.72 2.57
C LEU A 207 12.58 -4.89 3.56
N ASP A 208 13.58 -5.48 4.21
CA ASP A 208 14.55 -4.71 5.01
C ASP A 208 15.31 -3.72 4.11
N PHE A 209 15.75 -4.16 2.92
CA PHE A 209 16.39 -3.29 1.95
C PHE A 209 15.43 -2.19 1.44
N GLN A 210 14.18 -2.56 1.13
CA GLN A 210 13.15 -1.60 0.73
C GLN A 210 12.94 -0.53 1.80
N ASN A 211 12.88 -0.92 3.08
CA ASN A 211 12.76 0.01 4.18
C ASN A 211 13.95 1.00 4.20
N GLU A 212 15.18 0.55 3.98
CA GLU A 212 16.34 1.45 3.92
C GLU A 212 16.30 2.42 2.73
N LEU A 213 15.70 2.04 1.59
CA LEU A 213 15.52 2.92 0.44
C LEU A 213 14.53 4.07 0.71
N VAL A 214 13.51 3.81 1.53
CA VAL A 214 12.41 4.76 1.78
C VAL A 214 12.58 5.56 3.06
N LYS A 215 13.35 5.06 4.03
CA LYS A 215 13.48 5.61 5.39
C LYS A 215 13.75 7.11 5.45
N LYS A 216 14.57 7.64 4.55
CA LYS A 216 14.91 9.08 4.52
C LYS A 216 13.78 9.98 4.03
N TYR A 217 12.73 9.41 3.43
CA TYR A 217 11.55 10.13 2.96
C TYR A 217 10.37 9.99 3.94
N THR A 218 10.40 8.96 4.79
CA THR A 218 9.35 8.67 5.77
C THR A 218 9.56 9.50 7.03
N ASP A 219 8.49 10.10 7.54
CA ASP A 219 8.47 10.83 8.82
C ASP A 219 8.95 9.92 9.97
N GLU A 220 9.85 10.42 10.83
CA GLU A 220 10.34 9.70 11.99
C GLU A 220 9.20 9.30 12.94
N GLU A 221 8.12 10.08 13.02
CA GLU A 221 6.97 9.76 13.87
C GLU A 221 6.23 8.49 13.42
N ILE A 222 6.28 8.13 12.13
CA ILE A 222 5.74 6.85 11.63
C ILE A 222 6.55 5.67 12.16
N TYR A 223 7.88 5.80 12.22
CA TYR A 223 8.73 4.78 12.82
C TYR A 223 8.57 4.73 14.35
N ASN A 224 8.35 5.87 15.00
CA ASN A 224 8.03 5.92 16.42
C ASN A 224 6.69 5.20 16.71
N GLU A 225 5.68 5.38 15.87
CA GLU A 225 4.39 4.68 16.00
C GLU A 225 4.53 3.17 15.80
N MET A 226 5.22 2.72 14.75
CA MET A 226 5.52 1.29 14.57
C MET A 226 6.29 0.71 15.76
N ARG A 227 7.17 1.50 16.40
CA ARG A 227 7.92 1.07 17.58
C ARG A 227 7.05 0.99 18.82
N GLY A 228 6.21 1.99 19.08
CA GLY A 228 5.24 1.96 20.18
C GLY A 228 4.31 0.77 20.04
N LEU A 229 3.83 0.50 18.83
CA LEU A 229 3.01 -0.66 18.52
C LEU A 229 3.74 -1.96 18.85
N ALA A 230 4.95 -2.14 18.32
CA ALA A 230 5.76 -3.34 18.54
C ALA A 230 6.08 -3.58 20.03
N ASP A 231 6.52 -2.54 20.74
CA ASP A 231 6.87 -2.62 22.16
C ASP A 231 5.66 -3.00 23.02
N ALA A 232 4.52 -2.33 22.79
CA ALA A 232 3.31 -2.56 23.56
C ALA A 232 2.62 -3.88 23.21
N SER A 233 2.64 -4.28 21.94
CA SER A 233 2.06 -5.56 21.52
C SER A 233 3.02 -6.73 21.76
N GLN A 234 4.30 -6.50 22.03
CA GLN A 234 5.34 -7.54 22.11
C GLN A 234 5.47 -8.35 20.80
N ILE A 235 5.37 -7.66 19.66
CA ILE A 235 5.71 -8.21 18.34
C ILE A 235 7.08 -7.68 17.91
N ASP A 236 7.83 -8.47 17.16
CA ASP A 236 9.08 -8.01 16.57
C ASP A 236 8.84 -6.78 15.69
N TYR A 237 9.50 -5.68 16.00
CA TYR A 237 9.47 -4.43 15.24
C TYR A 237 9.78 -4.64 13.74
N LYS A 238 10.63 -5.62 13.39
CA LYS A 238 10.89 -5.96 11.99
C LYS A 238 9.64 -6.49 11.28
N ILE A 239 8.81 -7.29 11.93
CA ILE A 239 7.55 -7.77 11.33
C ILE A 239 6.64 -6.57 11.03
N VAL A 240 6.51 -5.63 11.97
CA VAL A 240 5.69 -4.43 11.80
C VAL A 240 6.19 -3.60 10.62
N THR A 241 7.49 -3.28 10.57
CA THR A 241 8.07 -2.49 9.47
C THR A 241 7.94 -3.18 8.11
N ARG A 242 8.23 -4.48 8.02
CA ARG A 242 8.15 -5.25 6.76
C ARG A 242 6.73 -5.30 6.22
N LEU A 243 5.72 -5.49 7.08
CA LEU A 243 4.31 -5.49 6.69
C LEU A 243 3.92 -4.20 5.96
N HIS A 244 4.41 -3.05 6.43
CA HIS A 244 4.14 -1.75 5.81
C HIS A 244 4.89 -1.56 4.48
N MET A 245 5.91 -2.36 4.19
CA MET A 245 6.60 -2.32 2.90
C MET A 245 5.94 -3.24 1.85
N LEU A 246 5.04 -4.15 2.25
CA LEU A 246 4.38 -5.08 1.32
C LEU A 246 3.51 -4.35 0.29
N GLY A 247 2.86 -3.26 0.69
CA GLY A 247 1.98 -2.49 -0.20
C GLY A 247 2.69 -2.03 -1.48
N GLU A 248 3.95 -1.58 -1.36
CA GLU A 248 4.77 -1.13 -2.49
C GLU A 248 4.98 -2.22 -3.57
N ILE A 249 4.94 -3.49 -3.15
CA ILE A 249 5.13 -4.66 -4.00
C ILE A 249 3.79 -5.13 -4.58
N THR A 250 2.78 -5.28 -3.74
CA THR A 250 1.56 -6.03 -4.12
C THR A 250 0.56 -5.19 -4.88
N ARG A 251 0.36 -3.91 -4.52
CA ARG A 251 -0.51 -2.94 -5.20
C ARG A 251 -1.90 -3.53 -5.54
N GLY A 252 -2.78 -3.59 -4.53
CA GLY A 252 -4.09 -4.25 -4.63
C GLY A 252 -5.03 -3.72 -5.73
N ARG A 253 -6.05 -4.51 -6.09
CA ARG A 253 -7.10 -4.09 -7.04
C ARG A 253 -8.17 -3.31 -6.30
N CYS A 254 -8.77 -2.34 -6.96
CA CYS A 254 -9.62 -1.41 -6.26
C CYS A 254 -10.64 -0.76 -7.19
N SER A 255 -11.72 -0.21 -6.67
CA SER A 255 -12.48 0.81 -7.37
C SER A 255 -12.64 2.05 -6.51
N LEU A 256 -12.79 3.20 -7.16
CA LEU A 256 -13.10 4.46 -6.51
C LEU A 256 -14.08 5.30 -7.31
N TYR A 257 -14.76 6.19 -6.62
CA TYR A 257 -15.36 7.37 -7.21
C TYR A 257 -15.22 8.55 -6.26
N GLY A 258 -15.29 9.76 -6.82
CA GLY A 258 -15.65 10.98 -6.11
C GLY A 258 -16.82 11.63 -6.84
N LEU A 259 -17.92 11.84 -6.15
CA LEU A 259 -19.20 12.30 -6.68
C LEU A 259 -19.61 13.58 -5.95
N TRP A 260 -20.07 14.60 -6.66
CA TRP A 260 -20.50 15.86 -6.04
C TRP A 260 -21.62 16.54 -6.85
N GLY A 261 -22.19 17.62 -6.33
CA GLY A 261 -23.15 18.42 -7.10
C GLY A 261 -24.33 17.58 -7.63
N ASN A 262 -24.68 17.73 -8.91
CA ASN A 262 -25.93 17.20 -9.45
C ASN A 262 -25.97 15.67 -9.59
N VAL A 263 -24.86 14.95 -9.42
CA VAL A 263 -24.87 13.47 -9.49
C VAL A 263 -25.41 12.84 -8.20
N THR A 264 -25.34 13.54 -7.07
CA THR A 264 -25.76 13.04 -5.75
C THR A 264 -27.05 13.71 -5.29
N LEU A 265 -27.77 13.03 -4.39
CA LEU A 265 -28.97 13.60 -3.80
C LEU A 265 -28.59 14.82 -2.94
N GLY A 266 -29.14 15.98 -3.28
CA GLY A 266 -28.95 17.21 -2.52
C GLY A 266 -27.58 17.87 -2.69
N GLY A 267 -26.76 17.46 -3.67
CA GLY A 267 -25.48 18.12 -3.94
C GLY A 267 -24.31 17.66 -3.06
N LYS A 268 -24.48 16.61 -2.27
CA LYS A 268 -23.47 16.09 -1.33
C LYS A 268 -22.20 15.61 -2.03
N THR A 269 -21.06 15.72 -1.34
CA THR A 269 -19.79 15.14 -1.78
C THR A 269 -19.64 13.75 -1.20
N LEU A 270 -19.75 12.75 -2.06
CA LEU A 270 -19.61 11.34 -1.71
C LEU A 270 -18.33 10.77 -2.33
N GLN A 271 -17.67 9.86 -1.61
CA GLN A 271 -16.50 9.17 -2.13
C GLN A 271 -16.55 7.68 -1.79
N LEU A 272 -16.08 6.85 -2.71
CA LEU A 272 -15.97 5.41 -2.54
C LEU A 272 -14.51 5.01 -2.54
N ARG A 273 -14.18 4.14 -1.60
CA ARG A 273 -12.98 3.33 -1.60
C ARG A 273 -13.35 1.86 -1.46
N ALA A 274 -13.11 1.06 -2.51
CA ALA A 274 -13.44 -0.36 -2.52
C ALA A 274 -12.19 -1.21 -2.77
N LEU A 275 -11.65 -1.88 -1.73
CA LEU A 275 -10.40 -2.66 -1.80
C LEU A 275 -10.69 -4.11 -2.14
N ASP A 276 -10.29 -4.49 -3.35
CA ASP A 276 -10.30 -5.85 -3.87
C ASP A 276 -8.91 -6.47 -3.70
N TRP A 277 -8.70 -7.09 -2.54
CA TRP A 277 -7.43 -7.71 -2.19
C TRP A 277 -7.63 -9.07 -1.54
N ASP A 278 -6.60 -9.60 -0.89
CA ASP A 278 -6.58 -10.97 -0.39
C ASP A 278 -7.50 -11.15 0.83
N VAL A 279 -8.57 -11.93 0.63
CA VAL A 279 -9.56 -12.33 1.66
C VAL A 279 -9.22 -13.65 2.36
N ASP A 280 -8.05 -14.23 2.09
CA ASP A 280 -7.55 -15.45 2.70
C ASP A 280 -6.34 -15.18 3.63
N ALA A 281 -5.78 -13.95 3.60
CA ALA A 281 -4.63 -13.52 4.41
C ALA A 281 -4.89 -13.45 5.93
N GLY A 282 -6.15 -13.58 6.37
CA GLY A 282 -6.55 -13.49 7.78
C GLY A 282 -6.65 -12.05 8.29
N LEU A 283 -6.36 -11.05 7.45
CA LEU A 283 -6.56 -9.63 7.75
C LEU A 283 -8.00 -9.37 8.20
N GLN A 284 -8.96 -9.95 7.48
CA GLN A 284 -10.37 -9.76 7.70
C GLN A 284 -10.90 -10.31 9.05
N ASP A 285 -10.09 -11.08 9.79
CA ASP A 285 -10.48 -11.57 11.13
C ASP A 285 -10.47 -10.44 12.17
N TYR A 286 -9.74 -9.35 11.91
CA TYR A 286 -9.56 -8.24 12.86
C TYR A 286 -9.59 -6.87 12.16
N PRO A 287 -10.71 -6.45 11.57
CA PRO A 287 -10.87 -5.12 11.00
C PRO A 287 -10.85 -4.05 12.09
N VAL A 288 -10.20 -2.93 11.80
CA VAL A 288 -10.03 -1.82 12.74
C VAL A 288 -10.30 -0.48 12.05
N VAL A 289 -11.13 0.35 12.65
CA VAL A 289 -11.18 1.79 12.42
C VAL A 289 -10.41 2.48 13.53
N THR A 290 -9.34 3.19 13.18
CA THR A 290 -8.49 3.94 14.11
C THR A 290 -8.79 5.42 13.98
N ILE A 291 -9.17 6.07 15.07
CA ILE A 291 -9.33 7.52 15.16
C ILE A 291 -8.10 8.08 15.88
N TYR A 292 -7.29 8.83 15.15
CA TYR A 292 -6.11 9.49 15.70
C TYR A 292 -6.50 10.85 16.26
N HIS A 293 -6.02 11.15 17.46
CA HIS A 293 -6.24 12.41 18.18
C HIS A 293 -4.89 13.07 18.53
N PRO A 294 -4.27 13.80 17.59
CA PRO A 294 -3.08 14.59 17.88
C PRO A 294 -3.32 15.58 19.03
N ARG A 295 -2.40 15.61 20.00
CA ARG A 295 -2.39 16.63 21.07
C ARG A 295 -1.53 17.84 20.72
N THR A 296 -0.80 17.76 19.61
CA THR A 296 0.06 18.84 19.12
C THR A 296 -0.17 19.03 17.63
N SER A 297 -0.07 20.27 17.16
CA SER A 297 -0.16 20.58 15.74
C SER A 297 0.98 19.98 14.90
N LYS A 298 2.11 19.61 15.53
CA LYS A 298 3.22 18.91 14.87
C LYS A 298 2.77 17.55 14.29
N LEU A 299 1.83 16.89 14.95
CA LEU A 299 1.28 15.60 14.51
C LEU A 299 0.03 15.75 13.62
N GLY A 300 -0.28 16.97 13.18
CA GLY A 300 -1.39 17.24 12.28
C GLY A 300 -2.74 17.33 13.00
N HIS A 301 -3.80 17.02 12.28
CA HIS A 301 -5.18 17.04 12.78
C HIS A 301 -5.75 15.63 12.93
N ALA A 302 -6.91 15.53 13.59
CA ALA A 302 -7.56 14.24 13.79
C ALA A 302 -7.96 13.61 12.45
N PHE A 303 -7.79 12.30 12.33
CA PHE A 303 -8.15 11.56 11.12
C PHE A 303 -8.51 10.11 11.46
N ALA A 304 -9.28 9.49 10.58
CA ALA A 304 -9.74 8.11 10.66
C ALA A 304 -8.99 7.25 9.64
N ASN A 305 -8.48 6.11 10.08
CA ASN A 305 -7.85 5.09 9.25
C ASN A 305 -8.62 3.78 9.34
N VAL A 306 -9.00 3.20 8.21
CA VAL A 306 -9.67 1.89 8.13
C VAL A 306 -8.66 0.87 7.63
N ALA A 307 -8.34 -0.10 8.48
CA ALA A 307 -7.34 -1.12 8.23
C ALA A 307 -7.62 -2.38 9.06
N TRP A 308 -6.57 -3.07 9.48
CA TRP A 308 -6.64 -4.27 10.33
C TRP A 308 -5.69 -4.13 11.51
N ALA A 309 -5.87 -4.97 12.53
CA ALA A 309 -5.05 -4.94 13.72
C ALA A 309 -3.55 -5.04 13.37
N GLY A 310 -2.78 -4.03 13.74
CA GLY A 310 -1.33 -3.97 13.49
C GLY A 310 -0.91 -3.16 12.27
N TYR A 311 -1.86 -2.61 11.50
CA TYR A 311 -1.59 -1.82 10.30
C TYR A 311 -1.90 -0.34 10.51
N ILE A 312 -0.88 0.52 10.38
CA ILE A 312 -0.95 1.97 10.59
C ILE A 312 -0.85 2.77 9.28
N GLY A 313 -0.53 2.12 8.16
CA GLY A 313 -0.61 2.74 6.84
C GLY A 313 -2.06 3.03 6.45
N THR A 314 -2.26 3.97 5.53
CA THR A 314 -3.59 4.38 5.09
C THR A 314 -3.85 3.96 3.66
N LEU A 315 -4.96 3.22 3.49
CA LEU A 315 -5.58 2.81 2.22
C LEU A 315 -7.05 3.27 2.14
N THR A 316 -7.64 3.65 3.27
CA THR A 316 -9.05 4.00 3.39
C THR A 316 -9.19 4.90 4.62
N GLY A 317 -9.79 6.08 4.47
CA GLY A 317 -9.87 7.00 5.58
C GLY A 317 -10.45 8.37 5.24
N MET A 318 -10.70 9.14 6.29
CA MET A 318 -11.21 10.51 6.23
C MET A 318 -10.52 11.38 7.27
N SER A 319 -10.31 12.66 6.98
CA SER A 319 -9.79 13.62 7.94
C SER A 319 -10.91 14.38 8.65
N SER A 320 -10.61 14.95 9.82
CA SER A 320 -11.50 15.89 10.51
C SER A 320 -11.77 17.17 9.72
N LEU A 321 -10.97 17.42 8.67
CA LEU A 321 -11.16 18.52 7.72
C LEU A 321 -11.99 18.12 6.50
N ARG A 322 -12.61 16.93 6.53
CA ARG A 322 -13.52 16.39 5.50
C ARG A 322 -12.83 16.11 4.16
N LEU A 323 -11.56 15.75 4.21
CA LEU A 323 -10.86 15.13 3.08
C LEU A 323 -11.06 13.61 3.15
N GLY A 324 -11.35 12.98 2.02
CA GLY A 324 -11.36 11.53 1.87
C GLY A 324 -10.29 11.06 0.91
N ILE A 325 -9.76 9.85 1.12
CA ILE A 325 -8.77 9.23 0.24
C ILE A 325 -9.29 7.92 -0.35
N SER A 326 -8.75 7.57 -1.50
CA SER A 326 -8.97 6.29 -2.15
C SER A 326 -7.87 6.04 -3.15
N GLU A 327 -7.57 4.80 -3.43
CA GLU A 327 -6.49 4.41 -4.31
C GLU A 327 -6.81 3.14 -5.09
N ILE A 328 -6.10 3.00 -6.21
CA ILE A 328 -6.07 1.80 -7.04
C ILE A 328 -4.62 1.54 -7.43
N GLY A 329 -4.14 0.32 -7.20
CA GLY A 329 -2.91 -0.16 -7.81
C GLY A 329 -3.03 -0.18 -9.34
N VAL A 330 -1.97 0.14 -10.08
CA VAL A 330 -1.98 0.06 -11.55
C VAL A 330 -0.96 -0.96 -12.00
N SER A 331 -1.42 -2.04 -12.66
CA SER A 331 -0.53 -3.06 -13.23
C SER A 331 -0.43 -2.97 -14.76
N PHE A 332 -1.39 -2.28 -15.37
CA PHE A 332 -1.45 -2.03 -16.81
C PHE A 332 -1.46 -0.52 -17.09
N PRO A 333 -0.36 0.20 -16.74
CA PRO A 333 -0.20 1.59 -17.11
C PRO A 333 -0.13 1.71 -18.64
N ASP A 334 -0.60 2.83 -19.18
CA ASP A 334 -0.24 3.24 -20.54
C ASP A 334 0.99 4.16 -20.51
N ASN A 335 1.34 4.73 -21.67
CA ASN A 335 2.48 5.64 -21.81
C ASN A 335 2.32 6.99 -21.06
N THR A 336 1.14 7.27 -20.49
CA THR A 336 0.88 8.51 -19.75
C THR A 336 1.40 8.48 -18.33
N PHE A 337 1.56 7.30 -17.70
CA PHE A 337 2.08 7.15 -16.33
C PHE A 337 3.57 7.47 -16.17
N GLY A 338 4.40 7.27 -17.21
CA GLY A 338 5.85 7.37 -17.05
C GLY A 338 6.44 6.24 -16.19
N ASP A 339 7.61 6.47 -15.60
CA ASP A 339 8.40 5.46 -14.88
C ASP A 339 7.99 5.29 -13.41
N GLU A 340 8.34 4.13 -12.85
CA GLU A 340 8.26 3.81 -11.41
C GLU A 340 9.61 3.94 -10.72
N SER A 341 9.57 4.03 -9.38
CA SER A 341 10.73 3.90 -8.52
C SER A 341 10.35 3.16 -7.24
N MET A 342 11.30 2.44 -6.66
CA MET A 342 11.15 1.90 -5.30
C MET A 342 11.75 2.83 -4.23
N SER A 343 12.23 4.01 -4.61
CA SER A 343 12.81 5.01 -3.69
C SER A 343 11.99 6.29 -3.67
N GLY A 344 11.25 6.47 -2.58
CA GLY A 344 10.32 7.58 -2.35
C GLY A 344 9.57 7.40 -1.03
N LEU A 345 8.62 8.28 -0.74
CA LEU A 345 7.69 8.06 0.38
C LEU A 345 6.71 6.94 -0.03
N PRO A 346 6.56 5.86 0.76
CA PRO A 346 5.60 4.81 0.46
C PRO A 346 4.18 5.34 0.33
N PHE A 347 3.40 4.86 -0.63
CA PHE A 347 2.13 5.48 -0.97
C PHE A 347 1.11 5.45 0.18
N ILE A 348 1.12 4.39 1.00
CA ILE A 348 0.30 4.30 2.22
C ILE A 348 0.59 5.41 3.24
N PHE A 349 1.78 6.00 3.18
CA PHE A 349 2.18 7.13 4.01
C PHE A 349 1.99 8.47 3.29
N VAL A 350 1.95 8.49 1.95
CA VAL A 350 1.45 9.65 1.18
C VAL A 350 -0.03 9.88 1.49
N GLU A 351 -0.85 8.82 1.43
CA GLU A 351 -2.29 8.88 1.73
C GLU A 351 -2.54 9.27 3.19
N ARG A 352 -1.76 8.69 4.12
CA ARG A 352 -1.82 9.06 5.53
C ARG A 352 -1.45 10.53 5.74
N TYR A 353 -0.39 11.00 5.08
CA TYR A 353 0.03 12.40 5.18
C TYR A 353 -1.11 13.34 4.74
N ILE A 354 -1.81 13.03 3.66
CA ILE A 354 -2.93 13.83 3.18
C ILE A 354 -4.01 13.94 4.26
N LEU A 355 -4.45 12.81 4.81
CA LEU A 355 -5.47 12.81 5.85
C LEU A 355 -5.02 13.44 7.17
N GLN A 356 -3.74 13.39 7.48
CA GLN A 356 -3.20 13.84 8.76
C GLN A 356 -2.80 15.32 8.74
N TYR A 357 -2.33 15.84 7.60
CA TYR A 357 -1.69 17.16 7.52
C TYR A 357 -2.29 18.12 6.49
N SER A 358 -2.98 17.66 5.43
CA SER A 358 -3.53 18.57 4.41
C SER A 358 -4.82 19.25 4.90
N GLU A 359 -4.91 20.57 4.80
CA GLU A 359 -6.10 21.30 5.27
C GLU A 359 -7.20 21.44 4.21
N THR A 360 -6.79 21.42 2.95
CA THR A 360 -7.64 21.59 1.77
C THR A 360 -7.27 20.59 0.69
N LEU A 361 -8.14 20.46 -0.31
CA LEU A 361 -7.81 19.73 -1.53
C LEU A 361 -6.52 20.26 -2.18
N ASP A 362 -6.35 21.57 -2.27
CA ASP A 362 -5.18 22.18 -2.92
C ASP A 362 -3.87 21.84 -2.18
N ASP A 363 -3.87 21.80 -0.85
CA ASP A 363 -2.72 21.34 -0.06
C ASP A 363 -2.36 19.90 -0.40
N ALA A 364 -3.38 19.03 -0.51
CA ALA A 364 -3.18 17.63 -0.88
C ALA A 364 -2.60 17.49 -2.29
N LEU A 365 -3.12 18.25 -3.27
CA LEU A 365 -2.60 18.22 -4.65
C LEU A 365 -1.17 18.79 -4.74
N SER A 366 -0.86 19.83 -3.96
CA SER A 366 0.49 20.41 -3.89
C SER A 366 1.46 19.41 -3.27
N PHE A 367 1.11 18.80 -2.14
CA PHE A 367 1.92 17.77 -1.51
C PHE A 367 2.16 16.58 -2.44
N ILE A 368 1.11 16.08 -3.09
CA ILE A 368 1.23 15.00 -4.06
C ILE A 368 2.18 15.42 -5.18
N SER A 369 2.11 16.67 -5.69
CA SER A 369 2.97 17.16 -6.76
C SER A 369 4.45 17.14 -6.40
N ASP A 370 4.77 17.50 -5.15
CA ASP A 370 6.14 17.70 -4.67
C ASP A 370 6.78 16.44 -4.08
N VAL A 371 5.99 15.53 -3.50
CA VAL A 371 6.52 14.34 -2.84
C VAL A 371 7.25 13.43 -3.83
N ARG A 372 8.32 12.78 -3.38
CA ARG A 372 8.99 11.75 -4.17
C ARG A 372 8.16 10.46 -4.13
N ARG A 373 7.33 10.30 -5.15
CA ARG A 373 6.42 9.16 -5.38
C ARG A 373 7.19 7.91 -5.81
N THR A 374 6.55 6.74 -5.71
CA THR A 374 7.15 5.43 -5.99
C THR A 374 6.50 4.70 -7.18
N CYS A 375 5.34 4.09 -6.98
CA CYS A 375 4.68 3.20 -7.94
C CYS A 375 3.57 3.86 -8.75
N HIS A 376 3.03 3.14 -9.73
CA HIS A 376 1.85 3.51 -10.49
C HIS A 376 0.58 3.28 -9.70
N LEU A 377 -0.16 4.37 -9.48
CA LEU A 377 -1.45 4.38 -8.77
C LEU A 377 -2.46 5.28 -9.47
N ILE A 378 -3.73 5.05 -9.17
CA ILE A 378 -4.79 6.04 -9.32
C ILE A 378 -5.22 6.42 -7.92
N LEU A 379 -5.05 7.67 -7.51
CA LEU A 379 -5.59 8.17 -6.25
C LEU A 379 -6.90 8.93 -6.48
N GLY A 380 -7.73 9.00 -5.47
CA GLY A 380 -8.90 9.85 -5.40
C GLY A 380 -8.86 10.67 -4.12
N VAL A 381 -8.95 11.98 -4.23
CA VAL A 381 -9.04 12.89 -3.08
C VAL A 381 -10.28 13.75 -3.27
N ALA A 382 -11.21 13.69 -2.33
CA ALA A 382 -12.38 14.55 -2.32
C ALA A 382 -12.42 15.45 -1.08
N ASP A 383 -13.02 16.62 -1.23
CA ASP A 383 -13.13 17.63 -0.19
C ASP A 383 -14.60 18.01 0.00
N GLY A 384 -15.15 17.62 1.14
CA GLY A 384 -16.56 17.87 1.49
C GLY A 384 -16.88 19.33 1.83
N LYS A 385 -15.88 20.16 2.12
CA LYS A 385 -16.05 21.62 2.32
C LYS A 385 -16.10 22.33 0.99
N LEU A 386 -15.21 21.96 0.07
CA LEU A 386 -15.12 22.55 -1.26
C LEU A 386 -16.23 22.04 -2.21
N GLY A 387 -16.72 20.82 -1.98
CA GLY A 387 -17.80 20.27 -2.79
C GLY A 387 -17.31 19.61 -4.08
N THR A 388 -16.12 19.01 -4.12
CA THR A 388 -15.51 18.45 -5.34
C THR A 388 -14.58 17.28 -5.03
N ALA A 389 -14.25 16.49 -6.06
CA ALA A 389 -13.21 15.47 -6.01
C ALA A 389 -12.17 15.62 -7.13
N ARG A 390 -11.01 14.99 -6.95
CA ARG A 390 -9.99 14.77 -7.97
C ARG A 390 -9.65 13.31 -8.06
N MET A 391 -9.55 12.81 -9.28
CA MET A 391 -8.83 11.58 -9.56
C MET A 391 -7.41 11.94 -10.02
N ILE A 392 -6.43 11.17 -9.58
CA ILE A 392 -5.02 11.52 -9.72
C ILE A 392 -4.31 10.32 -10.33
N GLN A 393 -3.79 10.48 -11.53
CA GLN A 393 -2.82 9.54 -12.06
C GLN A 393 -1.48 9.82 -11.40
N TYR A 394 -0.88 8.80 -10.82
CA TYR A 394 0.24 8.92 -9.90
C TYR A 394 1.35 7.93 -10.31
N SER A 395 2.58 8.44 -10.44
CA SER A 395 3.80 7.64 -10.59
C SER A 395 5.00 8.35 -9.99
N HIS A 396 6.17 7.70 -9.98
CA HIS A 396 7.43 8.36 -9.63
C HIS A 396 7.69 9.60 -10.48
N SER A 397 7.58 9.48 -11.81
CA SER A 397 8.04 10.52 -12.74
C SER A 397 6.95 11.48 -13.23
N LYS A 398 5.66 11.14 -13.04
CA LYS A 398 4.53 11.95 -13.51
C LYS A 398 3.38 11.94 -12.50
N VAL A 399 2.64 13.04 -12.53
CA VAL A 399 1.35 13.15 -11.85
C VAL A 399 0.42 13.96 -12.75
N ASN A 400 -0.84 13.53 -12.86
CA ASN A 400 -1.88 14.29 -13.55
C ASN A 400 -3.13 14.33 -12.68
N PHE A 401 -3.78 15.50 -12.64
CA PHE A 401 -4.97 15.75 -11.82
C PHE A 401 -6.20 15.87 -12.71
N PHE A 402 -7.24 15.13 -12.36
CA PHE A 402 -8.46 15.04 -13.13
C PHE A 402 -9.70 15.44 -12.34
N ASP A 403 -10.60 16.17 -12.98
CA ASP A 403 -11.97 16.46 -12.57
C ASP A 403 -12.97 15.89 -13.60
N ASP A 404 -14.24 16.25 -13.46
CA ASP A 404 -15.31 15.80 -14.37
C ASP A 404 -15.17 16.33 -15.80
N GLN A 405 -14.44 17.42 -16.01
CA GLN A 405 -14.27 18.05 -17.31
C GLN A 405 -13.11 17.46 -18.10
N ASN A 406 -12.06 16.99 -17.42
CA ASN A 406 -10.85 16.49 -18.07
C ASN A 406 -10.52 15.01 -17.76
N LEU A 407 -11.40 14.27 -17.07
CA LEU A 407 -11.22 12.85 -16.70
C LEU A 407 -10.65 12.00 -17.85
N GLN A 408 -9.68 11.17 -17.50
CA GLN A 408 -8.98 10.23 -18.37
C GLN A 408 -9.01 8.82 -17.76
N PRO A 409 -8.87 7.75 -18.57
CA PRO A 409 -8.84 7.77 -20.03
C PRO A 409 -10.23 8.10 -20.61
N LEU A 410 -10.32 8.99 -21.60
CA LEU A 410 -11.59 9.25 -22.27
C LEU A 410 -11.86 8.19 -23.34
N ALA A 411 -12.90 7.38 -23.16
CA ALA A 411 -13.31 6.36 -24.13
C ALA A 411 -14.81 6.04 -24.02
N ASP A 412 -15.37 5.31 -24.99
CA ASP A 412 -16.78 4.90 -24.96
C ASP A 412 -17.13 4.03 -23.73
N TRP A 413 -16.14 3.30 -23.20
CA TRP A 413 -16.26 2.48 -21.99
C TRP A 413 -15.92 3.23 -20.70
N HIS A 414 -15.44 4.48 -20.81
CA HIS A 414 -15.14 5.37 -19.69
C HIS A 414 -15.46 6.83 -20.07
N PRO A 415 -16.75 7.16 -20.31
CA PRO A 415 -17.17 8.50 -20.66
C PRO A 415 -17.22 9.41 -19.42
N ARG A 416 -17.07 10.72 -19.63
CA ARG A 416 -17.18 11.70 -18.55
C ARG A 416 -18.61 11.81 -18.04
N ILE A 417 -18.75 11.90 -16.73
CA ILE A 417 -20.02 12.14 -16.05
C ILE A 417 -19.92 13.53 -15.39
N PRO A 418 -20.86 14.46 -15.65
CA PRO A 418 -20.85 15.75 -14.96
C PRO A 418 -20.91 15.56 -13.44
N ASN A 419 -20.00 16.24 -12.74
CA ASN A 419 -19.75 16.18 -11.31
C ASN A 419 -19.33 14.82 -10.73
N ALA A 420 -18.57 14.05 -11.52
CA ALA A 420 -18.01 12.79 -11.05
C ALA A 420 -16.62 12.51 -11.64
N VAL A 421 -15.76 11.96 -10.79
CA VAL A 421 -14.55 11.22 -11.19
C VAL A 421 -14.70 9.78 -10.70
N TYR A 422 -14.24 8.81 -11.48
CA TYR A 422 -14.36 7.41 -11.11
C TYR A 422 -13.28 6.57 -11.78
N SER A 423 -12.98 5.42 -11.20
CA SER A 423 -12.15 4.41 -11.82
C SER A 423 -12.44 3.04 -11.23
N GLY A 424 -12.56 2.02 -12.08
CA GLY A 424 -12.81 0.63 -11.70
C GLY A 424 -11.65 -0.29 -12.04
N MET A 425 -11.07 -0.92 -11.02
CA MET A 425 -10.04 -1.97 -11.03
C MET A 425 -8.64 -1.56 -11.46
N ASP A 426 -8.45 -1.05 -12.68
CA ASP A 426 -7.14 -0.63 -13.22
C ASP A 426 -7.37 0.49 -14.27
N TRP A 427 -6.30 1.14 -14.71
CA TRP A 427 -6.34 2.24 -15.68
C TRP A 427 -6.99 1.82 -17.01
N LEU A 428 -6.56 0.70 -17.59
CA LEU A 428 -7.11 0.16 -18.84
C LEU A 428 -8.00 -1.06 -18.56
N CYS A 429 -9.16 -0.81 -17.95
CA CYS A 429 -10.11 -1.86 -17.56
C CYS A 429 -11.52 -1.69 -18.14
N PRO A 430 -11.72 -1.75 -19.49
CA PRO A 430 -12.98 -1.34 -20.12
C PRO A 430 -14.26 -1.91 -19.50
N SER A 431 -14.32 -3.22 -19.25
CA SER A 431 -15.51 -3.86 -18.68
C SER A 431 -15.84 -3.34 -17.28
N ARG A 432 -14.84 -3.26 -16.38
CA ARG A 432 -15.02 -2.83 -14.99
C ARG A 432 -15.30 -1.33 -14.89
N GLN A 433 -14.61 -0.52 -15.70
CA GLN A 433 -14.85 0.91 -15.85
C GLN A 433 -16.27 1.18 -16.33
N TYR A 434 -16.71 0.49 -17.39
CA TYR A 434 -18.07 0.66 -17.93
C TYR A 434 -19.14 0.19 -16.94
N LYS A 435 -18.90 -0.90 -16.19
CA LYS A 435 -19.81 -1.39 -15.15
C LYS A 435 -20.00 -0.36 -14.04
N LEU A 436 -18.92 0.29 -13.58
CA LEU A 436 -18.98 1.36 -12.59
C LEU A 436 -19.69 2.60 -13.14
N TYR A 437 -19.37 3.00 -14.37
CA TYR A 437 -20.06 4.07 -15.10
C TYR A 437 -21.59 3.86 -15.13
N ARG A 438 -22.04 2.66 -15.54
CA ARG A 438 -23.46 2.31 -15.61
C ARG A 438 -24.12 2.40 -14.23
N ALA A 439 -23.49 1.86 -13.19
CA ALA A 439 -24.02 1.89 -11.84
C ALA A 439 -24.19 3.32 -11.28
N ILE A 440 -23.32 4.26 -11.68
CA ILE A 440 -23.43 5.69 -11.33
C ILE A 440 -24.55 6.35 -12.16
N ILE A 441 -24.53 6.21 -13.48
CA ILE A 441 -25.49 6.88 -14.37
C ILE A 441 -26.93 6.41 -14.16
N ASP A 442 -27.15 5.12 -13.91
CA ASP A 442 -28.48 4.57 -13.66
C ASP A 442 -29.13 5.17 -12.38
N GLN A 443 -28.35 5.87 -11.55
CA GLN A 443 -28.78 6.52 -10.31
C GLN A 443 -28.49 8.03 -10.26
N TYR A 444 -28.14 8.64 -11.41
CA TYR A 444 -27.73 10.04 -11.48
C TYR A 444 -28.75 10.98 -10.81
N GLY A 445 -28.26 11.83 -9.90
CA GLY A 445 -29.06 12.80 -9.15
C GLY A 445 -29.79 12.23 -7.92
N GLN A 446 -29.66 10.94 -7.66
CA GLN A 446 -30.30 10.28 -6.52
C GLN A 446 -29.30 9.59 -5.59
N ILE A 447 -28.01 9.55 -5.94
CA ILE A 447 -27.01 8.79 -5.18
C ILE A 447 -26.90 9.32 -3.74
N THR A 448 -27.04 8.40 -2.79
CA THR A 448 -26.81 8.54 -1.35
C THR A 448 -25.83 7.46 -0.92
N PRO A 449 -25.20 7.54 0.27
CA PRO A 449 -24.37 6.44 0.78
C PRO A 449 -25.10 5.09 0.80
N GLU A 450 -26.37 5.10 1.20
CA GLU A 450 -27.24 3.92 1.23
C GLU A 450 -27.44 3.31 -0.16
N LEU A 451 -27.70 4.15 -1.18
CA LEU A 451 -27.83 3.69 -2.56
C LEU A 451 -26.50 3.27 -3.18
N SER A 452 -25.39 3.91 -2.78
CA SER A 452 -24.06 3.47 -3.17
C SER A 452 -23.75 2.07 -2.67
N ILE A 453 -24.05 1.76 -1.41
CA ILE A 453 -23.91 0.42 -0.82
C ILE A 453 -24.84 -0.57 -1.52
N LYS A 454 -26.12 -0.19 -1.63
CA LYS A 454 -27.17 -1.08 -2.14
C LYS A 454 -27.03 -1.38 -3.63
N ASN A 455 -26.69 -0.40 -4.47
CA ASN A 455 -26.83 -0.51 -5.92
C ASN A 455 -25.53 -0.21 -6.71
N ILE A 456 -24.44 0.24 -6.07
CA ILE A 456 -23.17 0.47 -6.77
C ILE A 456 -22.15 -0.59 -6.38
N THR A 457 -21.70 -0.63 -5.13
CA THR A 457 -20.59 -1.50 -4.70
C THR A 457 -20.90 -2.98 -4.95
N SER A 458 -22.10 -3.41 -4.56
CA SER A 458 -22.59 -4.78 -4.72
C SER A 458 -22.91 -5.17 -6.17
N ILE A 459 -23.47 -4.25 -6.97
CA ILE A 459 -23.75 -4.50 -8.40
C ILE A 459 -22.45 -4.58 -9.21
N VAL A 460 -21.51 -3.67 -8.95
CA VAL A 460 -20.18 -3.66 -9.59
C VAL A 460 -19.34 -4.85 -9.12
N LYS A 461 -19.61 -5.35 -7.90
CA LYS A 461 -18.83 -6.34 -7.17
C LYS A 461 -17.40 -5.85 -6.99
N THR A 462 -17.25 -4.81 -6.17
CA THR A 462 -15.97 -4.19 -5.82
C THR A 462 -15.89 -3.93 -4.34
N GLY A 463 -14.69 -4.15 -3.79
CA GLY A 463 -14.40 -4.20 -2.37
C GLY A 463 -14.61 -5.59 -1.79
N ASP A 464 -13.88 -6.58 -2.31
CA ASP A 464 -13.87 -7.94 -1.77
C ASP A 464 -13.42 -7.95 -0.31
N LEU A 465 -12.32 -7.25 0.02
CA LEU A 465 -11.69 -7.28 1.35
C LEU A 465 -12.27 -6.23 2.30
N HIS A 466 -12.37 -4.97 1.88
CA HIS A 466 -13.11 -3.95 2.63
C HIS A 466 -13.70 -2.88 1.71
N VAL A 467 -14.68 -2.13 2.21
CA VAL A 467 -15.29 -0.99 1.54
C VAL A 467 -15.45 0.16 2.51
N GLY A 468 -15.08 1.36 2.10
CA GLY A 468 -15.46 2.63 2.70
C GLY A 468 -16.33 3.45 1.74
N VAL A 469 -17.53 3.84 2.18
CA VAL A 469 -18.36 4.85 1.51
C VAL A 469 -18.44 6.07 2.41
N TYR A 470 -18.06 7.22 1.89
CA TYR A 470 -17.94 8.46 2.64
C TYR A 470 -19.05 9.43 2.22
N ASP A 471 -19.73 10.01 3.21
CA ASP A 471 -20.47 11.26 3.05
C ASP A 471 -19.61 12.37 3.65
N LEU A 472 -18.79 13.02 2.82
CA LEU A 472 -17.86 14.04 3.28
C LEU A 472 -18.58 15.33 3.67
N THR A 473 -19.78 15.58 3.12
CA THR A 473 -20.60 16.75 3.46
C THR A 473 -21.10 16.66 4.91
N ASP A 474 -21.60 15.48 5.29
CA ASP A 474 -22.12 15.25 6.64
C ASP A 474 -21.06 14.69 7.60
N ASN A 475 -19.85 14.39 7.10
CA ASN A 475 -18.73 13.80 7.85
C ASN A 475 -19.10 12.43 8.45
N ILE A 476 -19.66 11.55 7.61
CA ILE A 476 -20.10 10.20 7.97
C ILE A 476 -19.33 9.19 7.13
N MET A 477 -18.89 8.11 7.76
CA MET A 477 -18.24 6.98 7.12
C MET A 477 -19.09 5.73 7.26
N TYR A 478 -19.19 4.94 6.19
CA TYR A 478 -19.83 3.63 6.19
C TYR A 478 -18.77 2.60 5.82
N VAL A 479 -18.55 1.61 6.67
CA VAL A 479 -17.51 0.60 6.48
C VAL A 479 -18.08 -0.81 6.47
N ALA A 480 -17.53 -1.66 5.63
CA ALA A 480 -17.73 -3.12 5.68
C ALA A 480 -16.39 -3.81 5.43
N ASN A 481 -16.26 -5.03 5.97
CA ASN A 481 -15.08 -5.86 5.82
C ASN A 481 -15.50 -7.28 5.41
N ALA A 482 -14.61 -8.01 4.75
CA ALA A 482 -14.84 -9.39 4.38
C ALA A 482 -15.11 -10.26 5.60
N ARG A 483 -15.77 -11.39 5.37
CA ARG A 483 -16.10 -12.33 6.44
C ARG A 483 -14.85 -12.93 7.07
N GLY A 484 -14.72 -12.75 8.37
CA GLY A 484 -13.75 -13.42 9.23
C GLY A 484 -13.84 -14.94 9.13
N THR A 485 -12.77 -15.62 9.57
CA THR A 485 -12.64 -17.08 9.52
C THR A 485 -13.76 -17.77 10.33
N ASP A 486 -14.15 -17.19 11.45
CA ASP A 486 -15.15 -17.74 12.38
C ASP A 486 -16.55 -17.11 12.20
N GLU A 487 -16.72 -16.24 11.20
CA GLU A 487 -17.96 -15.51 10.92
C GLU A 487 -18.83 -16.21 9.86
N GLN A 488 -20.14 -15.93 9.86
CA GLN A 488 -21.10 -16.38 8.87
C GLN A 488 -21.51 -15.25 7.91
N GLY A 489 -22.22 -15.62 6.84
CA GLY A 489 -22.70 -14.70 5.81
C GLY A 489 -21.89 -14.76 4.50
N PRO A 490 -22.10 -13.79 3.58
CA PRO A 490 -21.36 -13.67 2.33
C PRO A 490 -19.85 -13.53 2.56
N LYS A 491 -19.00 -13.88 1.59
CA LYS A 491 -17.54 -13.77 1.78
C LYS A 491 -17.07 -12.33 1.66
N GLU A 492 -17.54 -11.63 0.63
CA GLU A 492 -17.03 -10.35 0.15
C GLU A 492 -17.67 -9.16 0.87
N ALA A 493 -16.87 -8.14 1.20
CA ALA A 493 -17.32 -6.99 2.00
C ALA A 493 -18.47 -6.21 1.36
N TYR A 494 -18.52 -6.07 0.03
CA TYR A 494 -19.64 -5.39 -0.65
C TYR A 494 -21.00 -6.05 -0.45
N ASN A 495 -21.05 -7.32 -0.03
CA ASN A 495 -22.26 -8.07 0.29
C ASN A 495 -22.53 -8.18 1.81
N ARG A 496 -21.64 -7.65 2.64
CA ARG A 496 -21.74 -7.69 4.11
C ARG A 496 -22.60 -6.55 4.64
N GLN A 497 -22.91 -6.57 5.93
CA GLN A 497 -23.59 -5.44 6.57
C GLN A 497 -22.58 -4.29 6.75
N PHE A 498 -23.00 -3.08 6.40
CA PHE A 498 -22.18 -1.89 6.61
C PHE A 498 -22.44 -1.30 7.99
N VAL A 499 -21.40 -0.81 8.65
CA VAL A 499 -21.46 -0.08 9.91
C VAL A 499 -21.32 1.41 9.64
N LYS A 500 -22.29 2.20 10.11
CA LYS A 500 -22.26 3.67 10.03
C LYS A 500 -21.51 4.26 11.21
N ILE A 501 -20.59 5.18 10.92
CA ILE A 501 -19.76 5.89 11.89
C ILE A 501 -19.94 7.40 11.66
N ASP A 502 -20.41 8.12 12.67
CA ASP A 502 -20.51 9.58 12.64
C ASP A 502 -19.21 10.21 13.13
N LEU A 503 -18.39 10.69 12.20
CA LEU A 503 -17.06 11.21 12.54
C LEU A 503 -17.12 12.59 13.20
N ASN A 504 -18.26 13.28 13.19
CA ASN A 504 -18.42 14.48 14.02
C ASN A 504 -18.36 14.13 15.50
N ILE A 505 -18.93 12.97 15.87
CA ILE A 505 -18.86 12.44 17.23
C ILE A 505 -17.47 11.89 17.50
N GLU A 506 -16.96 11.05 16.59
CA GLU A 506 -15.73 10.31 16.85
C GLU A 506 -14.47 11.20 16.92
N PHE A 507 -14.38 12.24 16.08
CA PHE A 507 -13.28 13.23 16.17
C PHE A 507 -13.41 14.18 17.37
N ALA A 508 -14.61 14.37 17.91
CA ALA A 508 -14.83 15.24 19.07
C ALA A 508 -14.63 14.53 20.42
N ARG A 509 -14.41 13.20 20.42
CA ARG A 509 -14.21 12.45 21.66
C ARG A 509 -12.96 12.92 22.38
N GLN A 510 -13.12 13.16 23.67
CA GLN A 510 -12.02 13.44 24.59
C GLN A 510 -11.61 12.15 25.28
N GLN A 511 -10.33 12.06 25.64
CA GLN A 511 -9.74 10.86 26.22
C GLN A 511 -10.36 10.46 27.55
#